data_AF-A0A7G8VKI9-F1
#
_entry.id   AF-A0A7G8VKI9-F1
#
_cell.length_a   1.000
_cell.length_b   1.000
_cell.length_c   1.000
_cell.angle_alpha   90.00
_cell.angle_beta   90.00
_cell.angle_gamma   90.00
#
_symmetry.space_group_name_H-M   'P 1'
#
loop_
_entity.id
_entity.type
_entity.pdbx_description
1 polymer ?
#
loop_
_entity_poly.entity_id
_entity_poly.type
_entity_poly.pdbx_seq_one_letter_code
_entity_poly.pdbx_strand_id
1 'polypeptide(L)'
;MDDNPSDRLRRRTITTSTHQTEAMRNLSTCLLAATSFFHLSAMAQPSLCAPNEVTEWSCAAKKKIYSLCSSKDLGANAGYMQYRAGSASKTEFVFPERQAHPKGNFRLALQAKGVTLSFSNAGYEYAIYESMEGSTLIDVTKSQGAQVGSVACNSATDTLTLTSTMKRFELLGIYR
;
A
#
# COMPACT_ATOMS: atom_id res chain seq x y z
N MET A 1 69.41 -18.49 -2.13
CA MET A 1 69.80 -19.88 -1.88
C MET A 1 68.95 -20.40 -0.73
N ASP A 2 68.12 -21.42 -0.82
CA ASP A 2 67.67 -22.24 -1.93
C ASP A 2 66.38 -22.90 -1.46
N ASP A 3 65.58 -23.24 -2.46
CA ASP A 3 64.45 -24.16 -2.38
C ASP A 3 64.77 -25.49 -1.67
N ASN A 4 63.67 -26.08 -1.22
CA ASN A 4 63.35 -27.49 -1.39
C ASN A 4 63.42 -28.40 -0.14
N PRO A 5 62.25 -28.83 0.36
CA PRO A 5 62.09 -29.90 1.31
C PRO A 5 62.26 -31.26 0.62
N SER A 6 62.71 -32.27 1.36
CA SER A 6 62.53 -33.65 0.92
C SER A 6 62.52 -34.59 2.11
N ASP A 7 61.69 -35.61 1.94
CA ASP A 7 61.79 -36.92 2.58
C ASP A 7 60.98 -37.08 3.88
N ARG A 8 59.72 -37.54 3.76
CA ARG A 8 59.48 -38.99 3.65
C ARG A 8 58.00 -39.31 3.47
N LEU A 9 57.77 -40.08 2.41
CA LEU A 9 56.57 -40.87 2.19
C LEU A 9 56.38 -41.96 3.26
N ARG A 10 55.10 -42.25 3.49
CA ARG A 10 54.51 -43.57 3.76
C ARG A 10 55.08 -44.38 4.92
N ARG A 11 54.21 -44.63 5.90
CA ARG A 11 53.80 -46.03 6.15
C ARG A 11 52.37 -46.15 6.65
N ARG A 12 51.63 -47.02 5.98
CA ARG A 12 50.36 -47.62 6.42
C ARG A 12 50.60 -48.32 7.77
N THR A 13 49.59 -48.46 8.61
CA THR A 13 48.90 -49.75 8.85
C THR A 13 47.93 -49.62 10.02
N ILE A 14 46.73 -50.13 9.72
CA ILE A 14 45.58 -50.50 10.52
C ILE A 14 45.93 -51.08 11.90
N THR A 15 45.24 -50.62 12.95
CA THR A 15 44.84 -51.49 14.06
C THR A 15 43.54 -51.00 14.70
N THR A 16 42.49 -51.78 14.48
CA THR A 16 41.26 -51.83 15.28
C THR A 16 41.58 -52.21 16.72
N SER A 17 40.95 -51.57 17.72
CA SER A 17 40.50 -52.28 18.93
C SER A 17 39.63 -51.42 19.85
N THR A 18 38.55 -52.06 20.31
CA THR A 18 37.94 -51.95 21.65
C THR A 18 37.18 -50.69 22.05
N HIS A 19 35.86 -50.81 21.85
CA HIS A 19 34.77 -50.62 22.82
C HIS A 19 35.12 -50.67 24.32
N GLN A 20 34.16 -50.14 25.12
CA GLN A 20 34.01 -50.13 26.59
C GLN A 20 34.58 -48.83 27.21
N THR A 21 33.88 -48.01 28.01
CA THR A 21 32.68 -48.19 28.83
C THR A 21 32.05 -46.82 29.14
N GLU A 22 30.77 -46.84 29.44
CA GLU A 22 29.81 -45.77 29.64
C GLU A 22 30.09 -44.85 30.84
N ALA A 23 29.69 -43.57 30.70
CA ALA A 23 29.18 -42.76 31.80
C ALA A 23 28.08 -41.81 31.26
N MET A 24 26.84 -42.28 31.29
CA MET A 24 25.66 -41.40 31.17
C MET A 24 25.40 -40.70 32.50
N ARG A 25 25.08 -39.39 32.42
CA ARG A 25 24.15 -38.58 33.25
C ARG A 25 24.67 -37.13 33.23
N ASN A 26 23.95 -36.06 32.87
CA ASN A 26 22.52 -35.83 32.81
C ASN A 26 22.17 -34.65 31.87
N LEU A 27 21.03 -34.84 31.20
CA LEU A 27 20.04 -33.93 30.62
C LEU A 27 20.32 -32.41 30.53
N SER A 28 20.38 -31.92 29.29
CA SER A 28 19.69 -30.68 28.89
C SER A 28 18.96 -30.92 27.58
N THR A 29 17.71 -31.34 27.69
CA THR A 29 16.74 -31.44 26.62
C THR A 29 16.40 -30.03 26.14
N CYS A 30 17.05 -29.54 25.09
CA CYS A 30 16.60 -28.35 24.38
C CYS A 30 15.31 -28.70 23.62
N LEU A 31 14.18 -28.37 24.22
CA LEU A 31 12.86 -28.39 23.59
C LEU A 31 12.88 -27.42 22.38
N LEU A 32 13.01 -27.94 21.17
CA LEU A 32 12.81 -27.16 19.94
C LEU A 32 11.30 -26.94 19.74
N ALA A 33 10.76 -25.91 20.38
CA ALA A 33 9.41 -25.44 20.10
C ALA A 33 9.39 -24.77 18.72
N ALA A 34 9.03 -25.53 17.68
CA ALA A 34 8.75 -25.02 16.34
C ALA A 34 7.48 -24.16 16.37
N THR A 35 7.62 -22.90 16.78
CA THR A 35 6.56 -21.89 16.70
C THR A 35 6.36 -21.55 15.22
N SER A 36 5.33 -22.15 14.61
CA SER A 36 4.88 -21.78 13.27
C SER A 36 4.30 -20.37 13.34
N PHE A 37 5.11 -19.38 12.96
CA PHE A 37 4.63 -18.02 12.74
C PHE A 37 3.71 -18.02 11.53
N PHE A 38 2.41 -18.18 11.76
CA PHE A 38 1.39 -17.87 10.76
C PHE A 38 1.48 -16.37 10.47
N HIS A 39 2.15 -15.99 9.38
CA HIS A 39 2.11 -14.63 8.86
C HIS A 39 0.69 -14.33 8.38
N LEU A 40 -0.11 -13.70 9.23
CA LEU A 40 -1.39 -13.13 8.86
C LEU A 40 -1.11 -11.94 7.92
N SER A 41 -1.03 -12.23 6.62
CA SER A 41 -0.90 -11.20 5.60
C SER A 41 -2.25 -10.50 5.48
N ALA A 42 -2.39 -9.34 6.12
CA ALA A 42 -3.52 -8.47 5.85
C ALA A 42 -3.48 -8.08 4.36
N MET A 43 -4.46 -8.53 3.57
CA MET A 43 -4.60 -8.10 2.18
C MET A 43 -4.98 -6.62 2.18
N ALA A 44 -3.97 -5.75 2.10
CA ALA A 44 -4.17 -4.33 1.89
C ALA A 44 -4.94 -4.11 0.58
N GLN A 45 -5.89 -3.18 0.57
CA GLN A 45 -6.58 -2.79 -0.65
C GLN A 45 -5.54 -2.31 -1.69
N PRO A 46 -5.66 -2.72 -2.96
CA PRO A 46 -4.73 -2.31 -3.99
C PRO A 46 -4.76 -0.79 -4.16
N SER A 47 -3.60 -0.18 -4.42
CA SER A 47 -3.45 1.27 -4.51
C SER A 47 -2.42 1.63 -5.59
N LEU A 48 -2.60 2.79 -6.22
CA LEU A 48 -1.64 3.40 -7.16
C LEU A 48 -0.68 4.38 -6.47
N CYS A 49 -0.69 4.43 -5.15
CA CYS A 49 0.22 5.27 -4.39
C CYS A 49 1.62 4.64 -4.34
N ALA A 50 2.64 5.48 -4.43
CA ALA A 50 4.02 5.08 -4.31
C ALA A 50 4.34 4.62 -2.87
N PRO A 51 5.40 3.83 -2.65
CA PRO A 51 5.75 3.32 -1.31
C PRO A 51 6.01 4.40 -0.26
N ASN A 52 6.34 5.62 -0.68
CA ASN A 52 6.58 6.78 0.19
C ASN A 52 5.37 7.72 0.31
N GLU A 53 4.22 7.35 -0.21
CA GLU A 53 2.96 8.08 -0.12
C GLU A 53 2.01 7.45 0.90
N VAL A 54 0.98 8.20 1.30
CA VAL A 54 -0.16 7.72 2.07
C VAL A 54 -1.34 7.54 1.13
N THR A 55 -2.03 6.40 1.24
CA THR A 55 -3.29 6.17 0.52
C THR A 55 -4.43 6.75 1.34
N GLU A 56 -4.95 7.91 0.93
CA GLU A 56 -6.11 8.55 1.57
C GLU A 56 -7.39 7.78 1.29
N TRP A 57 -7.47 7.20 0.10
CA TRP A 57 -8.61 6.42 -0.37
C TRP A 57 -8.16 5.55 -1.54
N SER A 58 -8.72 4.35 -1.66
CA SER A 58 -8.56 3.53 -2.85
C SER A 58 -9.83 2.76 -3.20
N CYS A 59 -10.01 2.50 -4.49
CA CYS A 59 -11.08 1.70 -5.04
C CYS A 59 -10.56 0.83 -6.18
N ALA A 60 -10.98 -0.44 -6.20
CA ALA A 60 -10.82 -1.31 -7.35
C ALA A 60 -12.15 -1.47 -8.09
N ALA A 61 -12.13 -1.31 -9.41
CA ALA A 61 -13.28 -1.61 -10.26
C ALA A 61 -12.83 -2.31 -11.55
N LYS A 62 -13.39 -3.48 -11.83
CA LYS A 62 -12.99 -4.34 -12.96
C LYS A 62 -11.48 -4.63 -12.90
N LYS A 63 -10.71 -4.10 -13.87
CA LYS A 63 -9.24 -4.24 -13.96
C LYS A 63 -8.50 -2.92 -13.68
N LYS A 64 -9.21 -1.95 -13.10
CA LYS A 64 -8.69 -0.62 -12.80
C LYS A 64 -8.65 -0.38 -11.30
N ILE A 65 -7.68 0.42 -10.90
CA ILE A 65 -7.50 0.93 -9.54
C ILE A 65 -7.59 2.45 -9.63
N TYR A 66 -8.25 3.04 -8.63
CA TYR A 66 -8.38 4.47 -8.44
C TYR A 66 -7.90 4.78 -7.03
N SER A 67 -7.06 5.79 -6.87
CA SER A 67 -6.49 6.11 -5.56
C SER A 67 -6.34 7.61 -5.36
N LEU A 68 -6.59 8.07 -4.15
CA LEU A 68 -6.13 9.36 -3.66
C LEU A 68 -4.84 9.13 -2.88
N CYS A 69 -3.76 9.68 -3.40
CA CYS A 69 -2.41 9.52 -2.87
C CYS A 69 -1.89 10.85 -2.36
N SER A 70 -1.34 10.88 -1.16
CA SER A 70 -0.70 12.07 -0.60
C SER A 70 0.74 11.83 -0.23
N SER A 71 1.52 12.91 -0.16
CA SER A 71 2.85 12.84 0.44
C SER A 71 2.75 12.68 1.97
N LYS A 72 3.77 12.06 2.57
CA LYS A 72 3.84 11.87 4.03
C LYS A 72 3.88 13.17 4.82
N ASP A 73 4.39 14.24 4.23
CA ASP A 73 4.48 15.58 4.81
C ASP A 73 3.25 16.44 4.51
N LEU A 74 2.19 15.89 3.90
CA LEU A 74 0.96 16.64 3.60
C LEU A 74 0.36 17.21 4.89
N GLY A 75 0.38 18.54 4.97
CA GLY A 75 -0.17 19.36 6.06
C GLY A 75 -0.77 20.65 5.50
N ALA A 76 -1.13 21.60 6.36
CA ALA A 76 -1.92 22.78 5.95
C ALA A 76 -1.32 23.64 4.81
N ASN A 77 0.02 23.64 4.66
CA ASN A 77 0.74 24.47 3.69
C ASN A 77 1.87 23.71 2.95
N ALA A 78 1.95 22.39 3.08
CA ALA A 78 3.05 21.58 2.55
C ALA A 78 2.54 20.24 2.02
N GLY A 79 3.36 19.59 1.19
CA GLY A 79 3.03 18.32 0.56
C GLY A 79 2.06 18.43 -0.61
N TYR A 80 1.63 17.28 -1.12
CA TYR A 80 0.74 17.17 -2.26
C TYR A 80 -0.33 16.10 -2.08
N MET A 81 -1.37 16.17 -2.91
CA MET A 81 -2.31 15.08 -3.11
C MET A 81 -2.62 14.91 -4.60
N GLN A 82 -2.74 13.67 -5.06
CA GLN A 82 -3.13 13.34 -6.43
C GLN A 82 -4.19 12.24 -6.44
N TYR A 83 -5.18 12.40 -7.31
CA TYR A 83 -6.03 11.33 -7.80
C TYR A 83 -5.32 10.60 -8.94
N ARG A 84 -5.29 9.27 -8.90
CA ARG A 84 -4.71 8.42 -9.93
C ARG A 84 -5.69 7.36 -10.37
N ALA A 85 -5.69 7.06 -11.66
CA ALA A 85 -6.42 5.92 -12.23
C ALA A 85 -5.51 5.13 -13.16
N GLY A 86 -5.67 3.80 -13.17
CA GLY A 86 -4.80 2.93 -13.97
C GLY A 86 -5.02 1.46 -13.69
N SER A 87 -4.13 0.62 -14.22
CA SER A 87 -4.03 -0.79 -13.87
C SER A 87 -3.00 -0.99 -12.75
N ALA A 88 -2.94 -2.19 -12.20
CA ALA A 88 -1.94 -2.55 -11.18
C ALA A 88 -0.48 -2.32 -11.62
N SER A 89 -0.20 -2.30 -12.93
CA SER A 89 1.15 -2.12 -13.48
C SER A 89 1.39 -0.75 -14.09
N LYS A 90 0.36 0.08 -14.28
CA LYS A 90 0.50 1.35 -15.01
C LYS A 90 -0.54 2.37 -14.56
N THR A 91 -0.05 3.55 -14.18
CA THR A 91 -0.89 4.74 -14.03
C THR A 91 -1.20 5.31 -15.42
N GLU A 92 -2.48 5.58 -15.68
CA GLU A 92 -2.99 6.05 -16.97
C GLU A 92 -3.54 7.48 -16.90
N PHE A 93 -3.99 7.89 -15.72
CA PHE A 93 -4.48 9.23 -15.44
C PHE A 93 -3.98 9.69 -14.08
N VAL A 94 -3.59 10.96 -14.00
CA VAL A 94 -3.14 11.62 -12.78
C VAL A 94 -3.72 13.02 -12.74
N PHE A 95 -4.25 13.42 -11.58
CA PHE A 95 -4.67 14.79 -11.33
C PHE A 95 -4.30 15.23 -9.91
N PRO A 96 -3.77 16.45 -9.72
CA PRO A 96 -3.22 17.31 -10.75
C PRO A 96 -1.99 16.67 -11.41
N GLU A 97 -1.69 16.98 -12.68
CA GLU A 97 -0.57 16.38 -13.41
C GLU A 97 0.77 16.65 -12.71
N ARG A 98 0.99 17.90 -12.29
CA ARG A 98 2.10 18.28 -11.41
C ARG A 98 1.68 18.15 -9.96
N GLN A 99 2.53 17.55 -9.12
CA GLN A 99 2.31 17.45 -7.69
C GLN A 99 2.04 18.84 -7.10
N ALA A 100 0.89 18.97 -6.44
CA ALA A 100 0.42 20.23 -5.88
C ALA A 100 -0.37 19.98 -4.60
N HIS A 101 -0.41 20.99 -3.74
CA HIS A 101 -1.23 20.98 -2.55
C HIS A 101 -2.72 20.81 -2.92
N PRO A 102 -3.51 20.03 -2.18
CA PRO A 102 -4.90 19.75 -2.54
C PRO A 102 -5.83 20.95 -2.51
N LYS A 103 -5.52 21.97 -1.68
CA LYS A 103 -6.29 23.22 -1.59
C LYS A 103 -6.44 23.88 -2.97
N GLY A 104 -7.69 24.11 -3.37
CA GLY A 104 -8.02 24.71 -4.68
C GLY A 104 -8.06 23.72 -5.84
N ASN A 105 -7.57 22.48 -5.67
CA ASN A 105 -7.62 21.42 -6.67
C ASN A 105 -8.75 20.41 -6.38
N PHE A 106 -9.05 20.18 -5.10
CA PHE A 106 -10.09 19.25 -4.67
C PHE A 106 -11.09 19.93 -3.74
N ARG A 107 -12.31 19.38 -3.70
CA ARG A 107 -13.36 19.78 -2.76
C ARG A 107 -14.10 18.55 -2.24
N LEU A 108 -14.15 18.39 -0.93
CA LEU A 108 -15.01 17.47 -0.22
C LEU A 108 -16.29 18.19 0.22
N ALA A 109 -17.45 17.56 0.03
CA ALA A 109 -18.74 18.05 0.50
C ALA A 109 -19.51 16.91 1.17
N LEU A 110 -20.21 17.23 2.26
CA LEU A 110 -21.17 16.31 2.87
C LEU A 110 -22.40 16.16 1.98
N GLN A 111 -22.92 14.94 1.95
CA GLN A 111 -24.21 14.58 1.36
C GLN A 111 -25.11 14.02 2.47
N ALA A 112 -26.42 13.97 2.22
CA ALA A 112 -27.38 13.44 3.19
C ALA A 112 -27.07 12.00 3.64
N LYS A 113 -26.40 11.20 2.80
CA LYS A 113 -26.04 9.80 3.07
C LYS A 113 -24.60 9.46 2.71
N GLY A 114 -23.67 10.41 2.83
CA GLY A 114 -22.27 10.15 2.48
C GLY A 114 -21.48 11.42 2.22
N VAL A 115 -20.47 11.31 1.37
CA VAL A 115 -19.63 12.43 0.96
C VAL A 115 -19.37 12.40 -0.54
N THR A 116 -19.07 13.58 -1.08
CA THR A 116 -18.56 13.73 -2.44
C THR A 116 -17.20 14.40 -2.40
N LEU A 117 -16.18 13.75 -2.95
CA LEU A 117 -14.92 14.41 -3.29
C LEU A 117 -14.90 14.71 -4.79
N SER A 118 -14.64 15.95 -5.17
CA SER A 118 -14.73 16.42 -6.54
C SER A 118 -13.54 17.26 -6.98
N PHE A 119 -13.26 17.24 -8.28
CA PHE A 119 -12.28 18.08 -8.95
C PHE A 119 -12.62 18.23 -10.45
N SER A 120 -12.08 19.27 -11.07
CA SER A 120 -12.29 19.55 -12.49
C SER A 120 -10.98 19.41 -13.25
N ASN A 121 -11.03 18.79 -14.43
CA ASN A 121 -9.88 18.70 -15.31
C ASN A 121 -10.31 18.73 -16.79
N ALA A 122 -9.70 19.62 -17.58
CA ALA A 122 -9.90 19.71 -19.03
C ALA A 122 -11.37 19.72 -19.50
N GLY A 123 -12.25 20.43 -18.80
CA GLY A 123 -13.68 20.54 -19.15
C GLY A 123 -14.55 19.37 -18.67
N TYR A 124 -14.02 18.53 -17.79
CA TYR A 124 -14.75 17.45 -17.12
C TYR A 124 -14.75 17.66 -15.61
N GLU A 125 -15.87 17.33 -14.98
CA GLU A 125 -16.00 17.20 -13.54
C GLU A 125 -15.91 15.74 -13.15
N TYR A 126 -15.05 15.45 -12.19
CA TYR A 126 -14.85 14.14 -11.60
C TYR A 126 -15.42 14.17 -10.19
N ALA A 127 -16.17 13.14 -9.82
CA ALA A 127 -16.75 13.02 -8.49
C ALA A 127 -16.61 11.59 -7.96
N ILE A 128 -16.09 11.45 -6.74
CA ILE A 128 -16.13 10.23 -5.95
C ILE A 128 -17.28 10.39 -4.97
N TYR A 129 -18.28 9.53 -5.08
CA TYR A 129 -19.40 9.42 -4.14
C TYR A 129 -19.16 8.23 -3.24
N GLU A 130 -18.81 8.49 -1.99
CA GLU A 130 -18.73 7.45 -0.96
C GLU A 130 -20.01 7.53 -0.12
N SER A 131 -20.87 6.53 -0.29
CA SER A 131 -22.12 6.42 0.44
C SER A 131 -21.90 5.72 1.78
N MET A 132 -22.66 6.11 2.80
CA MET A 132 -22.71 5.36 4.07
C MET A 132 -23.37 3.99 3.89
N GLU A 133 -24.20 3.84 2.85
CA GLU A 133 -24.88 2.61 2.50
C GLU A 133 -24.71 2.34 0.99
N GLY A 134 -24.18 1.16 0.64
CA GLY A 134 -23.98 0.75 -0.75
C GLY A 134 -22.56 0.97 -1.27
N SER A 135 -22.40 0.90 -2.60
CA SER A 135 -21.09 0.94 -3.24
C SER A 135 -20.63 2.38 -3.52
N THR A 136 -19.33 2.62 -3.36
CA THR A 136 -18.67 3.85 -3.83
C THR A 136 -18.74 3.95 -5.36
N LEU A 137 -19.03 5.15 -5.86
CA LEU A 137 -19.17 5.47 -7.28
C LEU A 137 -18.18 6.56 -7.69
N ILE A 138 -17.66 6.45 -8.91
CA ILE A 138 -16.87 7.51 -9.55
C ILE A 138 -17.62 7.94 -10.80
N ASP A 139 -18.01 9.21 -10.86
CA ASP A 139 -18.63 9.79 -12.04
C ASP A 139 -17.70 10.75 -12.75
N VAL A 140 -17.84 10.78 -14.08
CA VAL A 140 -17.22 11.78 -14.94
C VAL A 140 -18.33 12.44 -15.74
N THR A 141 -18.44 13.75 -15.64
CA THR A 141 -19.42 14.56 -16.39
C THR A 141 -18.69 15.64 -17.17
N LYS A 142 -19.24 16.07 -18.30
CA LYS A 142 -18.78 17.31 -18.97
C LYS A 142 -19.19 18.49 -18.11
N SER A 143 -18.46 19.60 -18.14
CA SER A 143 -18.84 20.82 -17.42
C SER A 143 -20.23 21.38 -17.80
N GLN A 144 -20.80 20.92 -18.92
CA GLN A 144 -22.17 21.23 -19.38
C GLN A 144 -23.25 20.33 -18.74
N GLY A 145 -22.88 19.41 -17.85
CA GLY A 145 -23.79 18.52 -17.12
C GLY A 145 -24.04 17.15 -17.75
N ALA A 146 -23.56 16.90 -18.97
CA ALA A 146 -23.72 15.59 -19.62
C ALA A 146 -22.82 14.53 -18.99
N GLN A 147 -23.39 13.42 -18.49
CA GLN A 147 -22.61 12.29 -17.96
C GLN A 147 -21.83 11.60 -19.09
N VAL A 148 -20.55 11.34 -18.83
CA VAL A 148 -19.62 10.69 -19.78
C VAL A 148 -19.37 9.25 -19.37
N GLY A 149 -19.34 8.99 -18.06
CA GLY A 149 -19.20 7.64 -17.55
C GLY A 149 -19.40 7.58 -16.04
N SER A 150 -19.64 6.35 -15.57
CA SER A 150 -19.75 6.02 -14.16
C SER A 150 -19.03 4.70 -13.88
N VAL A 151 -18.38 4.61 -12.74
CA VAL A 151 -17.64 3.42 -12.28
C VAL A 151 -18.10 3.09 -10.87
N ALA A 152 -18.78 1.97 -10.71
CA ALA A 152 -19.06 1.39 -9.40
C ALA A 152 -17.83 0.60 -8.90
N CYS A 153 -17.38 0.91 -7.69
CA CYS A 153 -16.30 0.19 -7.02
C CYS A 153 -16.73 -1.22 -6.64
N ASN A 154 -15.91 -2.22 -6.97
CA ASN A 154 -16.06 -3.58 -6.46
C ASN A 154 -15.58 -3.68 -5.00
N SER A 155 -14.57 -2.90 -4.65
CA SER A 155 -14.08 -2.70 -3.29
C SER A 155 -13.55 -1.28 -3.14
N ALA A 156 -13.72 -0.69 -1.95
CA ALA A 156 -13.17 0.60 -1.60
C ALA A 156 -12.71 0.60 -0.13
N THR A 157 -11.84 1.55 0.25
CA THR A 157 -11.36 1.69 1.64
C THR A 157 -12.36 2.38 2.56
N ASP A 158 -13.46 2.92 2.03
CA ASP A 158 -14.52 3.67 2.75
C ASP A 158 -13.98 4.71 3.75
N THR A 159 -12.90 5.39 3.35
CA THR A 159 -12.14 6.29 4.22
C THR A 159 -12.63 7.73 4.21
N LEU A 160 -13.36 8.17 3.17
CA LEU A 160 -13.76 9.57 3.00
C LEU A 160 -14.87 9.99 3.99
N THR A 161 -15.66 9.03 4.46
CA THR A 161 -16.71 9.21 5.48
C THR A 161 -16.17 9.16 6.92
N LEU A 162 -14.91 8.77 7.12
CA LEU A 162 -14.31 8.73 8.45
C LEU A 162 -14.07 10.15 9.00
N THR A 163 -14.47 10.38 10.25
CA THR A 163 -14.29 11.68 10.91
C THR A 163 -12.82 12.13 10.96
N SER A 164 -11.88 11.19 11.09
CA SER A 164 -10.44 11.48 11.04
C SER A 164 -10.01 12.04 9.68
N THR A 165 -10.46 11.42 8.60
CA THR A 165 -10.20 11.87 7.22
C THR A 165 -10.84 13.23 6.98
N MET A 166 -12.11 13.41 7.37
CA MET A 166 -12.80 14.69 7.20
C MET A 166 -12.10 15.83 7.94
N LYS A 167 -11.71 15.63 9.21
CA LYS A 167 -10.94 16.63 9.97
C LYS A 167 -9.60 16.93 9.31
N ARG A 168 -8.92 15.90 8.79
CA ARG A 168 -7.69 16.10 8.03
C ARG A 168 -7.95 16.95 6.78
N PHE A 169 -9.02 16.68 6.05
CA PHE A 169 -9.38 17.41 4.83
C PHE A 169 -9.86 18.85 5.11
N GLU A 170 -10.43 19.10 6.29
CA GLU A 170 -10.69 20.45 6.81
C GLU A 170 -9.39 21.24 7.00
N LEU A 171 -8.40 20.63 7.67
CA LEU A 171 -7.07 21.25 7.87
C LEU A 171 -6.36 21.56 6.55
N LEU A 172 -6.59 20.74 5.52
CA LEU A 172 -6.05 20.94 4.16
C LEU A 172 -6.84 22.00 3.36
N GLY A 173 -7.94 22.51 3.90
CA GLY A 173 -8.78 23.52 3.25
C GLY A 173 -9.56 23.01 2.05
N ILE A 174 -9.84 21.70 1.99
CA ILE A 174 -10.68 21.09 0.93
C ILE A 174 -12.07 20.67 1.44
N TYR A 175 -12.30 20.73 2.76
CA TYR A 175 -13.60 20.56 3.40
C TYR A 175 -13.93 21.83 4.20
N ARG A 176 -15.19 22.27 4.18
CA ARG A 176 -15.72 23.44 4.90
C ARG A 176 -17.10 23.14 5.46
#